data_AF-A9UJX6-F1
#
_entry.id   AF-A9UJX6-F1
#
_cell.length_a   1.000
_cell.length_b   1.000
_cell.length_c   1.000
_cell.angle_alpha   90.00
_cell.angle_beta   90.00
_cell.angle_gamma   90.00
#
_symmetry.space_group_name_H-M   'P 1'
#
loop_
_entity.id
_entity.type
_entity.pdbx_description
1 polymer ?
#
loop_
_entity_poly.entity_id
_entity_poly.type
_entity_poly.pdbx_seq_one_letter_code
_entity_poly.pdbx_strand_id
1 'polypeptide(L)' 'YNLQVRGTRGEHTEAEGGIYDISNKRRMGLTEFQAVKEMQDGILELIKMEKEM' A
#
# COMPACT_ATOMS: atom_id res chain seq x y z
N TYR A 1 -2.02 -0.58 -8.92
CA TYR A 1 -0.84 -0.06 -8.21
C TYR A 1 0.07 -1.13 -7.59
N ASN A 2 -0.13 -2.44 -7.82
CA ASN A 2 0.75 -3.48 -7.23
C ASN A 2 0.95 -3.37 -5.71
N LEU A 3 -0.09 -3.00 -4.97
CA LEU A 3 -0.04 -2.87 -3.52
C LEU A 3 -0.42 -4.19 -2.83
N GLN A 4 0.06 -4.38 -1.60
CA GLN A 4 -0.40 -5.41 -0.67
C GLN A 4 -0.98 -4.70 0.55
N VAL A 5 -2.14 -5.18 1.01
CA VAL A 5 -2.80 -4.72 2.24
C VAL A 5 -2.61 -5.78 3.32
N ARG A 6 -2.27 -5.34 4.53
CA ARG A 6 -2.05 -6.17 5.71
C ARG A 6 -2.71 -5.50 6.93
N GLY A 7 -2.93 -6.28 7.98
CA GLY A 7 -3.39 -5.76 9.27
C GLY A 7 -2.35 -4.90 9.95
N THR A 8 -2.77 -4.19 11.00
CA THR A 8 -1.96 -3.18 11.69
C THR A 8 -0.70 -3.75 12.32
N ARG A 9 -0.69 -5.06 12.63
CA ARG A 9 0.43 -5.77 13.25
C ARG A 9 1.21 -6.64 12.25
N GLY A 10 1.00 -6.40 10.95
CA GLY A 10 1.73 -7.04 9.87
C GLY A 10 0.96 -8.18 9.19
N GLU A 11 1.71 -9.06 8.55
CA GLU A 11 1.16 -10.13 7.73
C GLU A 11 0.35 -11.14 8.56
N HIS A 12 -0.81 -11.57 8.04
CA HIS A 12 -1.77 -12.45 8.71
C HIS A 12 -2.43 -11.88 9.97
N THR A 13 -2.40 -10.56 10.15
CA THR A 13 -3.15 -9.89 11.22
C THR A 13 -4.34 -9.12 10.64
N GLU A 14 -5.36 -8.91 11.47
CA GLU A 14 -6.50 -8.06 11.13
C GLU A 14 -6.14 -6.57 11.25
N ALA A 15 -6.93 -5.72 10.60
CA ALA A 15 -6.83 -4.28 10.80
C ALA A 15 -7.49 -3.88 12.13
N GLU A 16 -6.78 -3.12 12.94
CA GLU A 16 -7.26 -2.56 14.20
C GLU A 16 -7.65 -1.09 13.97
N GLY A 17 -8.90 -0.73 14.27
CA GLY A 17 -9.37 0.67 14.17
C GLY A 17 -9.40 1.24 12.74
N GLY A 18 -9.53 0.38 11.72
CA GLY A 18 -9.47 0.83 10.32
C GLY A 18 -8.07 1.23 9.86
N ILE A 19 -7.02 0.89 10.61
CA ILE A 19 -5.63 1.18 10.26
C ILE A 19 -5.04 -0.01 9.51
N TYR A 20 -4.59 0.22 8.29
CA TYR A 20 -4.02 -0.79 7.41
C TYR A 20 -2.54 -0.52 7.15
N ASP A 21 -1.74 -1.59 7.09
CA ASP A 21 -0.38 -1.55 6.54
C ASP A 21 -0.47 -1.81 5.03
N ILE A 22 -0.05 -0.82 4.24
CA ILE A 22 -0.14 -0.86 2.78
C ILE A 22 1.26 -0.62 2.20
N SER A 23 1.76 -1.59 1.44
CA SER A 23 3.11 -1.55 0.86
C SER A 23 3.12 -1.96 -0.61
N ASN A 24 4.22 -1.69 -1.34
CA ASN A 24 4.45 -2.31 -2.64
C ASN A 24 4.57 -3.83 -2.51
N LYS A 25 3.80 -4.56 -3.32
CA LYS A 25 3.81 -6.03 -3.37
C LYS A 25 5.01 -6.56 -4.17
N ARG A 26 5.37 -5.86 -5.25
CA ARG A 26 6.47 -6.26 -6.14
C ARG A 26 7.81 -5.85 -5.55
N ARG A 27 8.78 -6.76 -5.64
CA ARG A 27 10.18 -6.53 -5.22
C ARG A 27 11.24 -7.03 -6.21
N MET A 28 10.83 -7.78 -7.24
CA MET A 28 11.72 -8.32 -8.29
C MET A 28 11.30 -7.76 -9.65
N GLY A 29 12.29 -7.50 -10.50
CA GLY A 29 12.07 -6.96 -11.85
C GLY A 29 11.76 -5.46 -11.87
N LEU A 30 12.25 -4.71 -10.88
CA LEU A 30 12.16 -3.25 -10.77
C LEU A 30 13.31 -2.73 -9.88
N THR A 31 13.68 -1.45 -10.05
CA THR A 31 14.62 -0.78 -9.15
C THR A 31 13.97 -0.39 -7.83
N GLU A 32 14.77 -0.05 -6.82
CA GLU A 32 14.30 0.44 -5.53
C GLU A 32 13.46 1.72 -5.70
N PHE A 33 13.89 2.61 -6.59
CA PHE A 33 13.14 3.83 -6.93
C PHE A 33 11.76 3.50 -7.51
N GLN A 34 11.68 2.53 -8.42
CA GLN A 34 10.40 2.10 -8.98
C GLN A 34 9.51 1.46 -7.93
N ALA A 35 10.08 0.66 -7.01
CA ALA A 35 9.34 0.02 -5.94
C ALA A 35 8.69 1.04 -4.99
N VAL A 36 9.43 2.06 -4.55
CA VAL A 36 8.88 3.12 -3.70
C VAL A 36 7.90 4.00 -4.46
N LYS A 37 8.15 4.27 -5.74
CA LYS A 37 7.25 5.06 -6.59
C LYS A 37 5.91 4.37 -6.81
N GLU A 38 5.90 3.06 -7.08
CA GLU A 38 4.66 2.29 -7.21
C GLU A 38 3.81 2.35 -5.94
N MET A 39 4.46 2.29 -4.76
CA MET A 39 3.77 2.48 -3.48
C MET A 39 3.20 3.90 -3.36
N GLN A 40 4.04 4.92 -3.57
CA GLN A 40 3.65 6.33 -3.44
C GLN A 40 2.47 6.68 -4.35
N ASP A 41 2.56 6.34 -5.64
CA ASP A 41 1.53 6.63 -6.63
C ASP A 41 0.20 5.95 -6.25
N GLY A 42 0.27 4.72 -5.74
CA GLY A 42 -0.90 4.00 -5.27
C GLY A 42 -1.54 4.58 -4.01
N ILE A 43 -0.75 4.99 -3.03
CA ILE A 43 -1.27 5.61 -1.80
C ILE A 43 -1.92 6.96 -2.10
N LEU A 44 -1.32 7.77 -2.98
CA LEU A 44 -1.88 9.05 -3.37
C LEU A 44 -3.25 8.88 -4.05
N GLU A 45 -3.40 7.90 -4.95
CA GLU A 45 -4.70 7.66 -5.57
C GLU A 45 -5.73 7.13 -4.56
N LEU A 46 -5.35 6.24 -3.63
CA LEU A 46 -6.26 5.77 -2.58
C LEU A 46 -6.79 6.93 -1.72
N ILE A 47 -5.91 7.84 -1.30
CA ILE A 47 -6.29 9.04 -0.54
C ILE A 47 -7.21 9.94 -1.35
N LYS A 48 -6.97 10.08 -2.65
CA LYS A 48 -7.81 10.87 -3.53
C LYS A 48 -9.20 10.26 -3.68
N MET A 49 -9.28 8.95 -3.95
CA MET A 49 -10.54 8.21 -4.05
C MET A 49 -11.38 8.35 -2.78
N GLU A 50 -10.77 8.20 -1.60
CA GLU A 50 -11.46 8.36 -0.31
C GLU A 50 -12.04 9.77 -0.13
N LYS A 51 -11.34 10.82 -0.57
CA LYS A 51 -11.83 12.20 -0.49
C LYS A 51 -12.96 12.51 -1.48
N GLU A 52 -13.10 11.71 -2.53
CA GLU A 52 -14.14 11.83 -3.54
C GLU A 52 -15.39 10.99 -3.22
N MET A 53 -15.36 10.19 -2.15
CA MET A 53 -16.49 9.46 -1.59
C MET A 53 -17.38 10.36 -0.71
#